data_AF-A0A8X6MTE9-F1
#
_entry.id   AF-A0A8X6MTE9-F1
#
_cell.length_a   1.000
_cell.length_b   1.000
_cell.length_c   1.000
_cell.angle_alpha   90.00
_cell.angle_beta   90.00
_cell.angle_gamma   90.00
#
_symmetry.space_group_name_H-M   'P 1'
#
loop_
_entity.id
_entity.type
_entity.pdbx_description
1 polymer ?
#
loop_
_entity_poly.entity_id
_entity_poly.type
_entity_poly.pdbx_seq_one_letter_code
_entity_poly.pdbx_strand_id
1 'polypeptide(L)'
;MEKIRRELEQKFENSTLMPYACGVHWLNLLGQDITPSSIKKHVIDIHKYFQNHHAPGAWLKECSECVSPQLPGCTRWGSQLTCLETFIRNHTSYVKITNEHYEEMDRNIVAHVRDFNIYEQVKDLIRQLKPVVSALTHLKSDCATVADACHVWCELLKPHSPGVKKRFEQAIVDCHILAYVLHPK
;
A
#
# COMPACT_ATOMS: atom_id res chain seq x y z
N MET A 1 -16.25 -18.97 -6.83
CA MET A 1 -16.24 -19.53 -5.47
C MET A 1 -17.52 -20.28 -5.15
N GLU A 2 -18.70 -19.71 -5.42
CA GLU A 2 -20.00 -20.34 -5.11
C GLU A 2 -20.20 -21.75 -5.68
N LYS A 3 -19.83 -21.98 -6.95
CA LYS A 3 -19.94 -23.29 -7.59
C LYS A 3 -19.04 -24.36 -6.93
N ILE A 4 -17.76 -24.02 -6.71
CA ILE A 4 -16.78 -24.91 -6.05
C ILE A 4 -17.20 -25.22 -4.62
N ARG A 5 -17.72 -24.22 -3.90
CA ARG A 5 -18.24 -24.39 -2.55
C ARG A 5 -19.37 -25.43 -2.50
N ARG A 6 -20.37 -25.30 -3.38
CA ARG A 6 -21.50 -26.24 -3.46
C ARG A 6 -21.05 -27.65 -3.83
N GLU A 7 -20.09 -27.79 -4.74
CA GLU A 7 -19.50 -29.08 -5.12
C GLU A 7 -18.75 -29.73 -3.94
N LEU A 8 -18.02 -28.95 -3.14
CA LEU A 8 -17.34 -29.45 -1.94
C LEU A 8 -18.33 -29.80 -0.82
N GLU A 9 -19.36 -28.98 -0.58
CA GLU A 9 -20.41 -29.25 0.42
C GLU A 9 -21.18 -30.54 0.09
N GLN A 10 -21.46 -30.80 -1.20
CA GLN A 10 -22.04 -32.07 -1.65
C GLN A 10 -21.10 -33.26 -1.48
N LYS A 11 -19.79 -33.06 -1.67
CA LYS A 11 -18.78 -34.12 -1.56
C LYS A 11 -18.47 -34.51 -0.11
N PHE A 12 -18.60 -33.58 0.84
CA PHE A 12 -18.32 -33.81 2.27
C PHE A 12 -19.61 -33.96 3.10
N GLU A 13 -20.60 -34.71 2.58
CA GLU A 13 -21.81 -35.11 3.32
C GLU A 13 -22.57 -33.94 3.98
N ASN A 14 -22.71 -32.80 3.29
CA ASN A 14 -23.36 -31.58 3.79
C ASN A 14 -22.67 -30.95 5.02
N SER A 15 -21.38 -31.22 5.23
CA SER A 15 -20.58 -30.47 6.19
C SER A 15 -20.59 -28.99 5.81
N THR A 16 -20.97 -28.12 6.76
CA THR A 16 -20.97 -26.68 6.54
C THR A 16 -19.53 -26.20 6.39
N LEU A 17 -19.13 -25.86 5.16
CA LEU A 17 -17.81 -25.28 4.91
C LEU A 17 -17.81 -23.82 5.39
N MET A 18 -16.85 -23.48 6.22
CA MET A 18 -16.60 -22.11 6.64
C MET A 18 -15.47 -21.51 5.80
N PRO A 19 -15.76 -20.81 4.69
CA PRO A 19 -14.72 -20.10 3.97
C PRO A 19 -14.25 -18.92 4.82
N TYR A 20 -12.95 -18.76 4.92
CA TYR A 20 -12.36 -17.52 5.39
C TYR A 20 -11.42 -17.00 4.30
N ALA A 21 -11.35 -15.68 4.20
CA ALA A 21 -10.59 -15.01 3.16
C ALA A 21 -9.17 -14.69 3.63
N CYS A 22 -8.24 -14.59 2.69
CA CYS A 22 -6.84 -14.31 2.98
C CYS A 22 -6.67 -12.94 3.67
N GLY A 23 -6.16 -12.94 4.91
CA GLY A 23 -5.92 -11.71 5.68
C GLY A 23 -4.98 -10.73 4.96
N VAL A 24 -3.96 -11.24 4.27
CA VAL A 24 -3.05 -10.43 3.46
C VAL A 24 -3.79 -9.72 2.32
N HIS A 25 -4.73 -10.41 1.66
CA HIS A 25 -5.51 -9.80 0.59
C HIS A 25 -6.36 -8.63 1.10
N TRP A 26 -7.03 -8.80 2.24
CA TRP A 26 -7.83 -7.75 2.85
C TRP A 26 -7.00 -6.55 3.30
N LEU A 27 -5.82 -6.76 3.86
CA LEU A 27 -4.91 -5.67 4.20
C LEU A 27 -4.41 -4.91 2.97
N ASN A 28 -4.22 -5.60 1.84
CA ASN A 28 -3.87 -4.94 0.59
C ASN A 28 -5.02 -4.06 0.08
N LEU A 29 -6.28 -4.53 0.18
CA LEU A 29 -7.46 -3.73 -0.14
C LEU A 29 -7.59 -2.52 0.79
N LEU A 30 -7.34 -2.69 2.09
CA LEU A 30 -7.31 -1.57 3.04
C LEU A 30 -6.25 -0.53 2.64
N GLY A 31 -5.05 -0.97 2.27
CA GLY A 31 -4.00 -0.07 1.79
C GLY A 31 -4.41 0.70 0.52
N GLN A 32 -5.21 0.09 -0.35
CA GLN A 32 -5.76 0.76 -1.54
C GLN A 32 -6.82 1.80 -1.17
N ASP A 33 -7.71 1.49 -0.21
CA ASP A 33 -8.74 2.42 0.26
C ASP A 33 -8.14 3.67 0.94
N ILE A 34 -7.05 3.48 1.70
CA ILE A 34 -6.35 4.58 2.37
C ILE A 34 -5.66 5.51 1.36
N THR A 35 -5.31 5.00 0.18
CA THR A 35 -4.53 5.73 -0.83
C THR A 35 -5.43 6.43 -1.83
N PRO A 36 -5.56 7.77 -1.82
CA PRO A 36 -6.37 8.47 -2.81
C PRO A 36 -5.79 8.28 -4.22
N SER A 37 -6.65 7.94 -5.18
CA SER A 37 -6.24 7.69 -6.57
C SER A 37 -5.62 8.92 -7.23
N SER A 38 -6.03 10.14 -6.83
CA SER A 38 -5.49 11.40 -7.32
C SER A 38 -4.02 11.58 -6.96
N ILE A 39 -3.69 11.54 -5.67
CA ILE A 39 -2.32 11.73 -5.16
C ILE A 39 -1.39 10.63 -5.69
N LYS A 40 -1.84 9.38 -5.67
CA LYS A 40 -1.09 8.26 -6.23
C LYS A 40 -0.75 8.48 -7.70
N LYS A 41 -1.70 8.98 -8.50
CA LYS A 41 -1.48 9.26 -9.92
C LYS A 41 -0.41 10.33 -10.12
N HIS A 42 -0.49 11.47 -9.42
CA HIS A 42 0.50 12.54 -9.53
C HIS A 42 1.92 12.05 -9.21
N VAL A 43 2.09 11.29 -8.12
CA VAL A 43 3.40 10.74 -7.74
C VAL A 43 3.93 9.76 -8.80
N ILE A 44 3.06 8.88 -9.32
CA ILE A 44 3.43 7.94 -10.39
C ILE A 44 3.85 8.68 -11.65
N ASP A 45 3.13 9.74 -12.03
CA ASP A 45 3.43 10.51 -13.23
C ASP A 45 4.78 11.22 -13.12
N ILE A 46 5.10 11.80 -11.96
CA ILE A 46 6.42 12.36 -11.66
C ILE A 46 7.50 11.27 -11.78
N HIS A 47 7.33 10.13 -11.10
CA HIS A 47 8.30 9.03 -11.16
C HIS A 47 8.53 8.52 -12.57
N LYS A 48 7.46 8.32 -13.34
CA LYS A 48 7.56 7.91 -14.76
C LYS A 48 8.28 8.96 -15.59
N TYR A 49 8.04 10.24 -15.34
CA TYR A 49 8.70 11.32 -16.08
C TYR A 49 10.22 11.24 -15.90
N PHE A 50 10.69 11.22 -14.65
CA PHE A 50 12.12 11.13 -14.33
C PHE A 50 12.75 9.78 -14.70
N GLN A 51 11.97 8.69 -14.75
CA GLN A 51 12.49 7.38 -15.11
C GLN A 51 12.58 7.16 -16.62
N ASN A 52 11.60 7.65 -17.39
CA ASN A 52 11.45 7.32 -18.81
C ASN A 52 12.04 8.38 -19.76
N HIS A 53 12.27 9.61 -19.30
CA HIS A 53 12.86 10.66 -20.14
C HIS A 53 14.38 10.72 -19.94
N HIS A 54 15.12 10.73 -21.04
CA HIS A 54 16.58 10.70 -21.03
C HIS A 54 17.20 11.85 -20.23
N ALA A 55 16.79 13.10 -20.49
CA ALA A 55 17.35 14.28 -19.82
C ALA A 55 16.99 14.33 -18.32
N PRO A 56 15.70 14.31 -17.91
CA PRO A 56 15.32 14.22 -16.49
C PRO A 56 15.97 13.06 -15.73
N GLY A 57 16.08 11.89 -16.37
CA GLY A 57 16.74 10.73 -15.77
C GLY A 57 18.25 10.89 -15.61
N ALA A 58 18.91 11.63 -16.50
CA ALA A 58 20.32 11.96 -16.37
C ALA A 58 20.56 12.97 -15.23
N TRP A 59 19.79 14.07 -15.20
CA TRP A 59 19.88 15.09 -14.14
C TRP A 59 19.64 14.50 -12.75
N LEU A 60 18.71 13.54 -12.62
CA LEU A 60 18.46 12.87 -11.35
C LEU A 60 19.64 12.00 -10.90
N LYS A 61 20.37 11.37 -11.84
CA LYS A 61 21.55 10.54 -11.53
C LYS A 61 22.77 11.37 -11.15
N GLU A 62 22.85 12.61 -11.63
CA GLU A 62 23.91 13.55 -11.27
C GLU A 62 23.78 14.05 -9.82
N CYS A 63 22.59 13.96 -9.23
CA CYS A 63 22.36 14.26 -7.83
C CYS A 63 22.87 13.13 -6.92
N SER A 64 23.82 13.43 -6.04
CA SER A 64 24.55 12.46 -5.21
C SER A 64 23.71 11.65 -4.20
N GLU A 65 22.59 12.19 -3.74
CA GLU A 65 21.73 11.54 -2.71
C GLU A 65 20.46 10.88 -3.27
N CYS A 66 20.26 10.96 -4.59
CA CYS A 66 19.05 10.47 -5.25
C CYS A 66 19.00 8.95 -5.33
N VAL A 67 17.78 8.41 -5.21
CA VAL A 67 17.50 7.00 -5.46
C VAL A 67 16.68 6.85 -6.74
N SER A 68 16.79 5.70 -7.39
CA SER A 68 15.98 5.42 -8.59
C SER A 68 14.48 5.42 -8.25
N PRO A 69 13.63 6.18 -8.97
CA PRO A 69 12.19 6.23 -8.73
C PRO A 69 11.58 4.82 -8.71
N GLN A 70 10.80 4.52 -7.67
CA GLN A 70 10.13 3.23 -7.53
C GLN A 70 8.67 3.36 -7.98
N LEU A 71 8.23 2.45 -8.85
CA LEU A 71 6.84 2.35 -9.28
C LEU A 71 6.12 1.22 -8.53
N PRO A 72 4.84 1.41 -8.17
CA PRO A 72 4.08 0.38 -7.48
C PRO A 72 3.78 -0.79 -8.44
N GLY A 73 4.01 -2.01 -7.97
CA GLY A 73 3.71 -3.24 -8.69
C GLY A 73 2.37 -3.85 -8.28
N CYS A 74 1.63 -4.44 -9.22
CA CYS A 74 0.32 -5.03 -8.95
C CYS A 74 0.37 -6.25 -8.01
N THR A 75 1.44 -7.04 -8.08
CA THR A 75 1.63 -8.27 -7.27
C THR A 75 2.51 -8.03 -6.03
N ARG A 76 3.28 -6.95 -6.01
CA ARG A 76 4.15 -6.59 -4.89
C ARG A 76 3.39 -5.73 -3.89
N TRP A 77 2.48 -6.37 -3.14
CA TRP A 77 1.66 -5.66 -2.15
C TRP A 77 2.54 -4.97 -1.11
N GLY A 78 2.29 -3.68 -0.87
CA GLY A 78 3.14 -2.78 -0.08
C GLY A 78 4.08 -1.89 -0.90
N SER A 79 4.28 -2.16 -2.19
CA SER A 79 5.13 -1.33 -3.08
C SER A 79 4.65 0.10 -3.26
N GLN A 80 3.37 0.38 -2.97
CA GLN A 80 2.86 1.75 -2.93
C GLN A 80 3.53 2.60 -1.85
N LEU A 81 3.86 2.02 -0.69
CA LEU A 81 4.58 2.75 0.36
C LEU A 81 5.99 3.09 -0.12
N THR A 82 6.69 2.13 -0.72
CA THR A 82 8.03 2.36 -1.28
C THR A 82 8.03 3.43 -2.37
N CYS A 83 7.01 3.45 -3.23
CA CYS A 83 6.81 4.52 -4.22
C CYS A 83 6.72 5.90 -3.56
N LEU A 84 5.85 6.05 -2.55
CA LEU A 84 5.67 7.32 -1.85
C LEU A 84 6.93 7.74 -1.05
N GLU A 85 7.59 6.80 -0.37
CA GLU A 85 8.83 7.07 0.37
C GLU A 85 9.97 7.52 -0.56
N THR A 86 10.05 6.91 -1.75
CA THR A 86 11.02 7.31 -2.78
C THR A 86 10.73 8.73 -3.29
N PHE A 87 9.46 9.08 -3.46
CA PHE A 87 9.07 10.44 -3.83
C PHE A 87 9.54 11.47 -2.79
N ILE A 88 9.28 11.23 -1.50
CA ILE A 88 9.71 12.14 -0.44
C ILE A 88 11.23 12.27 -0.37
N ARG A 89 11.95 11.15 -0.53
CA ARG A 89 13.42 11.16 -0.52
C ARG A 89 14.01 11.97 -1.67
N ASN A 90 13.42 11.87 -2.86
CA ASN A 90 13.89 12.58 -4.05
C ASN A 90 13.31 13.99 -4.21
N HIS A 91 12.36 14.40 -3.36
CA HIS A 91 11.59 15.64 -3.56
C HIS A 91 12.48 16.88 -3.68
N THR A 92 13.47 17.04 -2.80
CA THR A 92 14.43 18.16 -2.85
C THR A 92 15.16 18.22 -4.19
N SER A 93 15.57 17.07 -4.72
CA SER A 93 16.27 16.96 -6.00
C SER A 93 15.33 17.23 -7.18
N TYR A 94 14.09 16.74 -7.13
CA TYR A 94 13.07 17.08 -8.13
C TYR A 94 12.85 18.59 -8.19
N VAL A 95 12.69 19.25 -7.03
CA VAL A 95 12.52 20.71 -6.96
C VAL A 95 13.74 21.42 -7.55
N LYS A 96 14.96 21.01 -7.19
CA LYS A 96 16.21 21.58 -7.74
C LYS A 96 16.24 21.47 -9.27
N ILE A 97 16.03 20.27 -9.82
CA ILE A 97 16.03 20.03 -11.27
C ILE A 97 14.95 20.86 -11.97
N THR A 98 13.75 20.96 -11.39
CA THR A 98 12.67 21.78 -11.98
C THR A 98 12.97 23.28 -11.97
N ASN A 99 13.86 23.75 -11.09
CA ASN A 99 14.29 25.15 -11.06
C ASN A 99 15.39 25.42 -12.09
N GLU A 100 16.32 24.49 -12.25
CA GLU A 100 17.45 24.61 -13.19
C GLU A 100 17.01 24.44 -14.65
N HIS A 101 16.10 23.50 -14.92
CA HIS A 101 15.67 23.12 -16.28
C HIS A 101 14.19 23.46 -16.56
N TYR A 102 13.67 24.52 -15.93
CA TYR A 102 12.25 24.88 -15.98
C TYR A 102 11.67 24.96 -17.41
N GLU A 103 12.42 25.51 -18.37
CA GLU A 103 11.96 25.70 -19.75
C GLU A 103 11.92 24.40 -20.57
N GLU A 104 12.72 23.41 -20.20
CA GLU A 104 12.86 22.13 -20.92
C GLU A 104 11.86 21.08 -20.41
N MET A 105 11.22 21.32 -19.25
CA MET A 105 10.35 20.37 -18.56
C MET A 105 8.86 20.57 -18.86
N ASP A 106 8.09 19.48 -18.71
CA ASP A 106 6.63 19.54 -18.80
C ASP A 106 6.05 20.38 -17.65
N ARG A 107 5.28 21.41 -18.01
CA ARG A 107 4.67 22.36 -17.05
C ARG A 107 3.79 21.68 -16.01
N ASN A 108 3.10 20.60 -16.35
CA ASN A 108 2.25 19.86 -15.42
C ASN A 108 3.09 19.11 -14.39
N ILE A 109 4.20 18.49 -14.81
CA ILE A 109 5.13 17.80 -13.91
C ILE A 109 5.77 18.81 -12.95
N VAL A 110 6.21 19.96 -13.46
CA VAL A 110 6.76 21.05 -12.64
C VAL A 110 5.73 21.54 -11.63
N ALA A 111 4.48 21.75 -12.05
CA ALA A 111 3.40 22.16 -11.15
C ALA A 111 3.18 21.13 -10.03
N HIS A 112 3.15 19.83 -10.35
CA HIS A 112 2.95 18.78 -9.35
C HIS A 112 4.14 18.61 -8.38
N VAL A 113 5.38 18.78 -8.86
CA VAL A 113 6.57 18.72 -7.99
C VAL A 113 6.60 19.89 -7.01
N ARG A 114 6.23 21.10 -7.47
CA ARG A 114 6.22 22.33 -6.65
C ARG A 114 4.98 22.46 -5.76
N ASP A 115 3.97 21.61 -5.96
CA ASP A 115 2.77 21.60 -5.12
C ASP A 115 3.10 21.07 -3.72
N PHE A 116 3.22 22.00 -2.78
CA PHE A 116 3.47 21.70 -1.37
C PHE A 116 2.34 20.88 -0.72
N ASN A 117 1.10 21.04 -1.19
CA ASN A 117 -0.04 20.29 -0.68
C ASN A 117 0.05 18.80 -1.06
N ILE A 118 0.54 18.48 -2.27
CA ILE A 118 0.84 17.09 -2.65
C ILE A 118 1.93 16.52 -1.75
N TYR A 119 2.99 17.29 -1.50
CA TYR A 119 4.10 16.84 -0.65
C TYR A 119 3.67 16.49 0.78
N GLU A 120 2.91 17.37 1.45
CA GLU A 120 2.41 17.11 2.81
C GLU A 120 1.40 15.96 2.83
N GLN A 121 0.48 15.89 1.86
CA GLN A 121 -0.45 14.76 1.75
C GLN A 121 0.27 13.42 1.58
N VAL A 122 1.38 13.37 0.81
CA VAL A 122 2.17 12.15 0.68
C VAL A 122 2.82 11.76 2.01
N LYS A 123 3.31 12.72 2.79
CA LYS A 123 3.88 12.43 4.14
C LYS A 123 2.83 11.85 5.08
N ASP A 124 1.63 12.42 5.09
CA ASP A 124 0.53 11.88 5.90
C ASP A 124 0.07 10.50 5.42
N LEU A 125 0.04 10.28 4.12
CA LEU A 125 -0.29 8.99 3.55
C LEU A 125 0.74 7.91 3.91
N ILE A 126 2.04 8.24 3.89
CA ILE A 126 3.11 7.35 4.36
C ILE A 126 2.88 6.97 5.82
N ARG A 127 2.54 7.93 6.69
CA ARG A 127 2.26 7.66 8.12
C ARG A 127 1.10 6.68 8.28
N GLN A 128 0.04 6.83 7.50
CA GLN A 128 -1.14 5.95 7.54
C GLN A 128 -0.86 4.55 6.95
N LEU A 129 -0.06 4.45 5.88
CA LEU A 129 0.23 3.19 5.20
C LEU A 129 1.27 2.33 5.91
N LYS A 130 2.21 2.92 6.65
CA LYS A 130 3.25 2.20 7.40
C LYS A 130 2.71 1.05 8.28
N PRO A 131 1.72 1.27 9.17
CA PRO A 131 1.18 0.18 9.99
C PRO A 131 0.52 -0.91 9.13
N VAL A 132 -0.15 -0.55 8.03
CA VAL A 132 -0.78 -1.51 7.12
C VAL A 132 0.24 -2.36 6.37
N VAL A 133 1.36 -1.77 5.94
CA VAL A 133 2.44 -2.52 5.26
C VAL A 133 3.21 -3.40 6.24
N SER A 134 3.40 -2.95 7.48
CA SER A 134 3.96 -3.78 8.55
C SER A 134 3.08 -5.00 8.83
N ALA A 135 1.78 -4.77 8.99
CA ALA A 135 0.74 -5.82 9.10
C ALA A 135 0.78 -6.80 7.92
N LEU A 136 0.84 -6.29 6.68
CA LEU A 136 0.98 -7.11 5.48
C LEU A 136 2.22 -7.99 5.51
N THR A 137 3.35 -7.43 5.96
CA THR A 137 4.63 -8.14 5.99
C THR A 137 4.60 -9.24 7.04
N HIS A 138 3.98 -8.98 8.19
CA HIS A 138 3.80 -9.97 9.25
C HIS A 138 2.93 -11.16 8.77
N LEU A 139 1.77 -10.88 8.19
CA LEU A 139 0.86 -11.94 7.71
C LEU A 139 1.33 -12.67 6.44
N LYS A 140 2.31 -12.11 5.73
CA LYS A 140 2.97 -12.79 4.60
C LYS A 140 4.05 -13.77 5.04
N SER A 141 4.45 -13.77 6.31
CA SER A 141 5.44 -14.69 6.84
C SER A 141 4.95 -16.13 6.72
N ASP A 142 5.87 -17.06 6.45
CA ASP A 142 5.57 -18.51 6.38
C ASP A 142 5.11 -19.08 7.74
N CYS A 143 5.32 -18.34 8.83
CA CYS A 143 4.89 -18.71 10.17
C CYS A 143 3.58 -18.04 10.61
N ALA A 144 2.93 -17.24 9.75
CA ALA A 144 1.73 -16.50 10.13
C ALA A 144 0.53 -17.45 10.32
N THR A 145 -0.14 -17.30 11.46
CA THR A 145 -1.32 -18.07 11.84
C THR A 145 -2.61 -17.29 11.61
N VAL A 146 -3.75 -17.99 11.67
CA VAL A 146 -5.07 -17.36 11.64
C VAL A 146 -5.28 -16.43 12.85
N ALA A 147 -4.68 -16.76 13.99
CA ALA A 147 -4.72 -15.93 15.18
C ALA A 147 -3.91 -14.63 15.02
N ASP A 148 -2.75 -14.69 14.35
CA ASP A 148 -1.96 -13.50 14.00
C ASP A 148 -2.75 -12.53 13.12
N ALA A 149 -3.56 -13.06 12.19
CA ALA A 149 -4.45 -12.22 11.38
C ALA A 149 -5.40 -11.40 12.26
N CYS A 150 -6.05 -12.04 13.24
CA CYS A 150 -6.91 -11.34 14.19
C CYS A 150 -6.13 -10.32 15.04
N HIS A 151 -4.95 -10.70 15.52
CA HIS A 151 -4.10 -9.83 16.34
C HIS A 151 -3.72 -8.54 15.60
N VAL A 152 -3.21 -8.67 14.37
CA VAL A 152 -2.81 -7.55 13.52
C VAL A 152 -3.98 -6.59 13.27
N TRP A 153 -5.15 -7.14 13.01
CA TRP A 153 -6.36 -6.35 12.81
C TRP A 153 -6.80 -5.58 14.06
N CYS A 154 -6.69 -6.18 15.24
CA CYS A 154 -6.91 -5.48 16.52
C CYS A 154 -5.93 -4.33 16.74
N GLU A 155 -4.65 -4.51 16.40
CA GLU A 155 -3.65 -3.43 16.46
C GLU A 155 -3.98 -2.28 15.51
N LEU A 156 -4.41 -2.60 14.27
CA LEU A 156 -4.82 -1.60 13.28
C LEU A 156 -6.10 -0.85 13.67
N LEU A 157 -6.98 -1.45 14.48
CA LEU A 157 -8.19 -0.79 14.99
C LEU A 157 -7.90 0.25 16.07
N LYS A 158 -6.77 0.19 16.79
CA LYS A 158 -6.40 1.17 17.83
C LYS A 158 -6.45 2.63 17.37
N PRO A 159 -5.98 3.02 16.17
CA PRO A 159 -6.16 4.38 15.66
C PRO A 159 -7.61 4.75 15.24
N HIS A 160 -8.60 3.85 15.39
CA HIS A 160 -10.05 4.10 15.23
C HIS A 160 -10.46 4.77 13.90
N SER A 161 -9.88 4.39 12.77
CA SER A 161 -10.33 4.91 11.48
C SER A 161 -11.59 4.15 10.96
N PRO A 162 -12.62 4.85 10.45
CA PRO A 162 -13.82 4.21 9.90
C PRO A 162 -13.51 3.22 8.76
N GLY A 163 -12.49 3.52 7.94
CA GLY A 163 -12.06 2.65 6.85
C GLY A 163 -11.47 1.33 7.33
N VAL A 164 -10.63 1.35 8.38
CA VAL A 164 -10.08 0.13 8.99
C VAL A 164 -11.20 -0.70 9.61
N LYS A 165 -12.15 -0.08 10.32
CA LYS A 165 -13.29 -0.79 10.91
C LYS A 165 -14.14 -1.51 9.85
N LYS A 166 -14.46 -0.82 8.76
CA LYS A 166 -15.21 -1.43 7.64
C LYS A 166 -14.49 -2.66 7.08
N ARG A 167 -13.17 -2.59 6.89
CA ARG A 167 -12.38 -3.73 6.37
C ARG A 167 -12.21 -4.84 7.39
N PHE A 168 -12.09 -4.50 8.66
CA PHE A 168 -12.07 -5.46 9.77
C PHE A 168 -13.31 -6.35 9.76
N GLU A 169 -14.50 -5.75 9.69
CA GLU A 169 -15.79 -6.46 9.68
C GLU A 169 -15.97 -7.36 8.44
N GLN A 170 -15.26 -7.07 7.35
CA GLN A 170 -15.23 -7.91 6.14
C GLN A 170 -14.20 -9.04 6.22
N ALA A 171 -13.08 -8.79 6.89
CA ALA A 171 -11.93 -9.69 6.92
C ALA A 171 -12.01 -10.73 8.05
N ILE A 172 -12.47 -10.31 9.22
CA ILE A 172 -12.53 -11.12 10.43
C ILE A 172 -13.90 -11.78 10.54
N VAL A 173 -13.89 -13.09 10.79
CA VAL A 173 -15.06 -13.93 11.03
C VAL A 173 -14.82 -14.78 12.28
N ASP A 174 -15.86 -15.45 12.78
CA ASP A 174 -15.85 -16.17 14.07
C ASP A 174 -14.66 -17.13 14.23
N CYS A 175 -14.23 -17.83 13.18
CA CYS A 175 -13.07 -18.72 13.27
C CYS A 175 -11.75 -17.99 13.57
N HIS A 176 -11.58 -16.75 13.10
CA HIS A 176 -10.41 -15.94 13.43
C HIS A 176 -10.41 -15.53 14.90
N ILE A 177 -11.58 -15.13 15.41
CA ILE A 177 -11.76 -14.73 16.81
C ILE A 177 -11.51 -15.95 17.70
N LEU A 178 -12.08 -17.10 17.35
CA LEU A 178 -11.87 -18.34 18.09
C LEU A 178 -10.38 -18.74 18.10
N ALA A 179 -9.73 -18.72 16.93
CA ALA A 179 -8.30 -19.01 16.83
C ALA A 179 -7.46 -18.07 17.70
N TYR A 180 -7.79 -16.78 17.72
CA TYR A 180 -7.11 -15.78 18.53
C TYR A 180 -7.31 -15.99 20.04
N VAL A 181 -8.54 -16.28 20.47
CA VAL A 181 -8.85 -16.54 21.89
C VAL A 181 -8.17 -17.81 22.39
N LEU A 182 -8.08 -18.84 21.55
CA LEU A 182 -7.44 -20.12 21.88
C LEU A 182 -5.91 -20.11 21.70
N HIS A 183 -5.34 -19.07 21.09
CA HIS A 183 -3.90 -18.99 20.88
C HIS A 183 -3.17 -18.87 22.23
N PRO A 184 -2.20 -19.76 22.55
CA PRO A 184 -1.35 -19.58 23.72
C PRO A 184 -0.64 -18.23 23.67
N LYS A 185 -0.68 -17.49 24.78
CA LYS A 185 -0.04 -16.16 24.92
C LYS A 185 1.43 -16.28 25.28
#